data_AF-A0A949XEY6-F1
#
_entry.id   AF-A0A949XEY6-F1
#
_cell.length_a   1.000
_cell.length_b   1.000
_cell.length_c   1.000
_cell.angle_alpha   90.00
_cell.angle_beta   90.00
_cell.angle_gamma   90.00
#
_symmetry.space_group_name_H-M   'P 1'
#
loop_
_entity.id
_entity.type
_entity.pdbx_description
1 polymer ?
#
loop_
_entity_poly.entity_id
_entity_poly.type
_entity_poly.pdbx_seq_one_letter_code
_entity_poly.pdbx_strand_id
1 'polypeptide(L)'
;RPLLTRDKRLRTAPDVLYIESHLFRDQISEVMERYPFDPRRFALTRCSRCNQMLKQVPRGAVARSVPPFIYAAHDKFAACEQCNRVYWDASHVERAMREIDALTPEQAKQ
;
A
#
# COMPACT_ATOMS: atom_id res chain seq x y z
N ARG A 1 14.76 13.26 6.00
CA ARG A 1 13.80 12.13 6.00
C ARG A 1 13.67 11.72 7.46
N PRO A 2 12.49 11.83 8.08
CA PRO A 2 12.34 11.46 9.48
C PRO A 2 12.52 9.95 9.65
N LEU A 3 13.12 9.54 10.77
CA LEU A 3 13.19 8.14 11.18
C LEU A 3 11.92 7.79 11.97
N LEU A 4 11.17 6.79 11.50
CA LEU A 4 10.07 6.19 12.26
C LEU A 4 10.65 5.08 13.12
N THR A 5 10.43 5.13 14.44
CA THR A 5 11.00 4.13 15.34
C THR A 5 10.14 3.88 16.57
N ARG A 6 10.31 2.71 17.17
CA ARG A 6 9.76 2.33 18.47
C ARG A 6 10.85 2.11 19.52
N ASP A 7 12.10 2.39 19.15
CA ASP A 7 13.23 2.32 20.08
C ASP A 7 13.19 3.53 21.02
N LYS A 8 12.91 3.27 22.30
CA LYS A 8 12.80 4.30 23.34
C LYS A 8 14.08 5.13 23.49
N ARG A 9 15.25 4.57 23.16
CA ARG A 9 16.53 5.28 23.23
C ARG A 9 16.63 6.42 22.23
N LEU A 10 15.85 6.35 21.14
CA LEU A 10 15.84 7.34 20.07
C LEU A 10 14.67 8.33 20.18
N ARG A 11 13.83 8.21 21.23
CA ARG A 11 12.58 8.99 21.36
C ARG A 11 12.78 10.51 21.28
N THR A 12 13.90 11.01 21.80
CA THR A 12 14.23 12.45 21.83
C THR A 12 15.24 12.86 20.79
N ALA A 13 15.64 11.95 19.90
CA ALA A 13 16.61 12.26 18.85
C ALA A 13 15.99 13.23 17.80
N PRO A 14 16.81 14.09 17.18
CA PRO A 14 16.33 14.99 16.14
C PRO A 14 15.81 14.19 14.94
N ASP A 15 14.81 14.74 14.25
CA ASP A 15 14.17 14.14 13.08
C ASP A 15 13.61 12.71 13.28
N VAL A 16 13.21 12.37 14.52
CA VAL A 16 12.54 11.10 14.83
C VAL A 16 11.05 11.32 15.07
N LEU A 17 10.22 10.44 14.49
CA LEU A 17 8.88 10.18 15.01
C LEU A 17 8.92 8.86 15.78
N TYR A 18 8.80 8.96 17.10
CA TYR A 18 8.66 7.80 17.95
C TYR A 18 7.20 7.33 17.93
N ILE A 19 6.99 6.04 17.68
CA ILE A 19 5.69 5.40 17.59
C ILE A 19 5.41 4.66 18.91
N GLU A 20 4.34 5.06 19.60
CA GLU A 20 3.96 4.51 20.91
C GLU A 20 3.27 3.15 20.76
N SER A 21 2.32 3.02 19.83
CA SER A 21 1.50 1.81 19.73
C SER A 21 2.27 0.59 19.24
N HIS A 22 1.80 -0.58 19.68
CA HIS A 22 2.22 -1.90 19.19
C HIS A 22 1.31 -2.43 18.08
N LEU A 23 0.15 -1.80 17.86
CA LEU A 23 -0.85 -2.23 16.90
C LEU A 23 -0.66 -1.48 15.59
N PHE A 24 -0.50 -2.21 14.48
CA PHE A 24 -0.12 -1.61 13.20
C PHE A 24 -1.08 -0.50 12.73
N ARG A 25 -2.38 -0.60 13.03
CA ARG A 25 -3.37 0.42 12.65
C ARG A 25 -3.07 1.73 13.34
N ASP A 26 -2.94 1.70 14.65
CA ASP A 26 -2.59 2.87 15.46
C ASP A 26 -1.22 3.43 15.07
N GLN A 27 -0.24 2.57 14.76
CA GLN A 27 1.07 3.02 14.29
C GLN A 27 0.95 3.85 13.00
N ILE A 28 0.10 3.44 12.06
CA ILE A 28 -0.13 4.20 10.83
C ILE A 28 -0.89 5.50 11.15
N SER A 29 -1.88 5.46 12.04
CA SER A 29 -2.58 6.66 12.51
C SER A 29 -1.63 7.69 13.13
N GLU A 30 -0.72 7.27 14.01
CA GLU A 30 0.31 8.14 14.61
C GLU A 30 1.21 8.79 13.54
N VAL A 31 1.58 8.05 12.49
CA VAL A 31 2.34 8.59 11.36
C VAL A 31 1.53 9.62 10.58
N MET A 32 0.25 9.34 10.30
CA MET A 32 -0.62 10.23 9.53
C MET A 32 -1.01 11.50 10.31
N GLU A 33 -1.15 11.42 11.63
CA GLU A 33 -1.36 12.59 12.49
C GLU A 33 -0.18 13.57 12.40
N ARG A 34 1.06 13.05 12.37
CA ARG A 34 2.26 13.89 12.24
C ARG A 34 2.54 14.32 10.81
N TYR A 35 2.29 13.45 9.85
CA TYR A 35 2.55 13.65 8.43
C TYR A 35 1.29 13.33 7.63
N PRO A 36 0.36 14.28 7.48
CA PRO A 36 -0.89 14.03 6.78
C PRO A 36 -0.65 13.66 5.31
N PHE A 37 -1.22 12.53 4.89
CA PHE A 37 -1.30 12.13 3.48
C PHE A 37 -2.59 11.33 3.25
N ASP A 38 -3.05 11.31 2.01
CA ASP A 38 -4.15 10.43 1.60
C ASP A 38 -3.59 9.02 1.31
N PRO A 39 -3.86 8.01 2.16
CA PRO A 39 -3.35 6.66 1.95
C PRO A 39 -3.98 6.01 0.70
N ARG A 40 -5.21 6.42 0.33
CA ARG A 40 -5.92 5.91 -0.84
C ARG A 40 -5.23 6.30 -2.13
N ARG A 41 -4.69 7.52 -2.20
CA ARG A 41 -3.93 8.01 -3.36
C ARG A 41 -2.69 7.17 -3.68
N PHE A 42 -2.02 6.63 -2.67
CA PHE A 42 -0.78 5.85 -2.83
C PHE A 42 -0.99 4.33 -2.73
N ALA A 43 -2.20 3.90 -2.39
CA ALA A 43 -2.58 2.50 -2.28
C ALA A 43 -2.33 1.75 -3.59
N LEU A 44 -1.79 0.53 -3.47
CA LEU A 44 -1.65 -0.42 -4.59
C LEU A 44 -0.84 0.12 -5.79
N THR A 45 -0.06 1.19 -5.59
CA THR A 45 0.82 1.77 -6.63
C THR A 45 2.19 1.10 -6.69
N ARG A 46 2.56 0.32 -5.65
CA ARG A 46 3.88 -0.31 -5.52
C ARG A 46 3.78 -1.82 -5.47
N CYS A 47 4.82 -2.48 -5.97
CA CYS A 47 4.96 -3.91 -5.91
C CYS A 47 5.09 -4.36 -4.44
N SER A 48 4.17 -5.22 -4.00
CA SER A 48 4.23 -5.84 -2.67
C SER A 48 5.46 -6.72 -2.42
N ARG A 49 6.24 -7.07 -3.46
CA ARG A 49 7.46 -7.88 -3.34
C ARG A 49 8.74 -7.05 -3.26
N CYS A 50 8.92 -6.06 -4.14
CA CYS A 50 10.16 -5.28 -4.22
C CYS A 50 9.97 -3.76 -4.07
N ASN A 51 8.75 -3.31 -3.79
CA ASN A 51 8.39 -1.91 -3.55
C ASN A 51 8.59 -0.94 -4.74
N GLN A 52 8.88 -1.47 -5.94
CA GLN A 52 8.98 -0.68 -7.16
C GLN A 52 7.60 -0.24 -7.66
N MET A 53 7.53 0.94 -8.29
CA MET A 53 6.28 1.45 -8.87
C MET A 53 5.72 0.47 -9.90
N LEU A 54 4.42 0.20 -9.81
CA LEU A 54 3.71 -0.61 -10.78
C LEU A 54 3.36 0.23 -12.00
N LYS A 55 3.42 -0.39 -13.19
CA LYS A 55 2.94 0.23 -14.42
C LYS A 55 1.68 -0.48 -14.89
N GLN A 56 0.70 0.31 -15.30
CA GLN A 56 -0.45 -0.23 -16.04
C GLN A 56 0.05 -0.83 -17.35
N VAL A 57 -0.41 -2.03 -17.66
CA VAL A 57 0.00 -2.75 -18.87
C VAL A 57 -1.23 -3.19 -19.67
N PRO A 58 -1.17 -3.17 -21.00
CA PRO A 58 -2.25 -3.71 -21.83
C PRO A 58 -2.48 -5.19 -21.51
N ARG A 59 -3.75 -5.64 -21.52
CA ARG A 59 -4.12 -7.04 -21.29
C ARG A 59 -3.27 -8.01 -22.13
N GLY A 60 -3.10 -7.74 -23.43
CA GLY A 60 -2.30 -8.60 -24.32
C GLY A 60 -0.85 -8.81 -23.87
N ALA A 61 -0.25 -7.87 -23.12
CA ALA A 61 1.12 -8.00 -22.63
C ALA A 61 1.28 -9.07 -21.53
N VAL A 62 0.19 -9.43 -20.83
CA VAL A 62 0.22 -10.38 -19.70
C VAL A 62 -0.30 -11.77 -20.04
N ALA A 63 -0.72 -12.03 -21.28
CA ALA A 63 -1.38 -13.27 -21.69
C ALA A 63 -0.60 -14.56 -21.34
N ARG A 64 0.74 -14.48 -21.34
CA ARG A 64 1.64 -15.61 -20.99
C ARG A 64 2.17 -15.55 -19.56
N SER A 65 1.84 -14.50 -18.82
CA SER A 65 2.37 -14.23 -17.47
C SER A 65 1.36 -14.49 -16.36
N VAL A 66 0.09 -14.70 -16.71
CA VAL A 66 -0.99 -15.03 -15.77
C VAL A 66 -1.70 -16.32 -16.20
N PRO A 67 -2.34 -17.04 -15.27
CA PRO A 67 -3.16 -18.20 -15.63
C PRO A 67 -4.28 -17.83 -16.63
N PRO A 68 -4.69 -18.74 -17.54
CA PRO A 68 -5.70 -18.45 -18.55
C PRO A 68 -7.04 -17.96 -18.00
N PHE A 69 -7.49 -18.50 -16.86
CA PHE A 69 -8.74 -18.07 -16.23
C PHE A 69 -8.67 -16.64 -15.68
N ILE A 70 -7.50 -16.20 -15.18
CA ILE A 70 -7.26 -14.81 -14.76
C ILE A 70 -7.26 -13.90 -15.98
N TYR A 71 -6.56 -14.31 -17.05
CA TYR A 71 -6.55 -13.57 -18.29
C TYR A 71 -7.95 -13.40 -18.89
N ALA A 72 -8.80 -14.42 -18.77
CA ALA A 72 -10.18 -14.40 -19.26
C ALA A 72 -11.10 -13.52 -18.40
N ALA A 73 -10.93 -13.52 -17.08
CA ALA A 73 -11.82 -12.87 -16.13
C ALA A 73 -11.53 -11.37 -15.86
N HIS A 74 -10.35 -10.87 -16.25
CA HIS A 74 -9.92 -9.51 -15.92
C HIS A 74 -9.38 -8.75 -17.13
N ASP A 75 -9.59 -7.43 -17.14
CA ASP A 75 -9.15 -6.53 -18.22
C ASP A 75 -8.07 -5.53 -17.81
N LYS A 76 -7.93 -5.27 -16.50
CA LYS A 76 -6.97 -4.31 -15.95
C LYS A 76 -5.82 -5.04 -15.27
N PHE A 77 -4.61 -4.70 -15.70
CA PHE A 77 -3.40 -5.31 -15.19
C PHE A 77 -2.34 -4.26 -14.91
N ALA A 78 -1.60 -4.48 -13.84
CA ALA A 78 -0.38 -3.75 -13.55
C ALA A 78 0.79 -4.72 -13.40
N ALA A 79 1.97 -4.33 -13.86
CA ALA A 79 3.17 -5.14 -13.78
C ALA A 79 4.31 -4.38 -13.09
N CYS A 80 5.11 -5.13 -12.35
CA CYS A 80 6.38 -4.63 -11.81
C CYS A 80 7.50 -4.90 -12.81
N GLU A 81 8.17 -3.84 -13.28
CA GLU A 81 9.29 -3.97 -14.23
C GLU A 81 10.55 -4.59 -13.62
N GLN A 82 10.67 -4.64 -12.30
CA GLN A 82 11.85 -5.18 -11.63
C GLN A 82 11.73 -6.69 -11.36
N CYS A 83 10.58 -7.16 -10.86
CA CYS A 83 10.40 -8.56 -10.46
C CYS A 83 9.37 -9.31 -11.32
N ASN A 84 8.83 -8.68 -12.36
CA ASN A 84 7.87 -9.23 -13.33
C ASN A 84 6.57 -9.76 -12.73
N ARG A 85 6.23 -9.38 -11.49
CA ARG A 85 4.96 -9.74 -10.87
C ARG A 85 3.82 -8.96 -11.49
N VAL A 86 2.76 -9.67 -11.87
CA VAL A 86 1.53 -9.11 -12.44
C VAL A 86 0.45 -9.04 -11.36
N TYR A 87 -0.30 -7.95 -11.36
CA TYR A 87 -1.40 -7.63 -10.45
C TYR A 87 -2.66 -7.35 -11.27
N TRP A 88 -3.82 -7.67 -10.72
CA TRP A 88 -5.14 -7.47 -11.33
C TRP A 88 -6.18 -7.23 -10.24
N ASP A 89 -7.35 -6.71 -10.63
CA ASP A 89 -8.44 -6.41 -9.71
C ASP A 89 -9.09 -7.71 -9.21
N ALA A 90 -8.77 -8.14 -7.99
CA ALA A 90 -9.33 -9.34 -7.37
C ALA A 90 -9.85 -9.04 -5.95
N SER A 91 -10.51 -10.00 -5.30
CA SER A 91 -11.08 -9.84 -3.95
C SER A 91 -10.07 -9.38 -2.89
N HIS A 92 -8.78 -9.72 -3.05
CA HIS A 92 -7.74 -9.23 -2.14
C HIS A 92 -7.49 -7.72 -2.25
N VAL A 93 -7.73 -7.12 -3.43
CA VAL A 93 -7.66 -5.67 -3.65
C VAL A 93 -8.76 -4.99 -2.84
N GLU A 94 -10.01 -5.47 -2.93
CA GLU A 94 -11.13 -4.92 -2.17
C GLU A 94 -10.91 -5.01 -0.65
N ARG A 95 -10.36 -6.14 -0.18
CA ARG A 95 -10.01 -6.29 1.24
C ARG A 95 -8.91 -5.30 1.66
N ALA A 96 -7.87 -5.13 0.85
CA ALA A 96 -6.80 -4.18 1.14
C ALA A 96 -7.33 -2.74 1.17
N MET A 97 -8.20 -2.37 0.23
CA MET A 97 -8.82 -1.04 0.19
C MET A 97 -9.70 -0.78 1.41
N ARG A 98 -10.50 -1.76 1.86
CA ARG A 98 -11.28 -1.64 3.09
C ARG A 98 -10.41 -1.38 4.33
N GLU A 99 -9.26 -2.03 4.42
CA GLU A 99 -8.30 -1.74 5.50
C GLU A 99 -7.72 -0.33 5.39
N ILE A 100 -7.41 0.13 4.18
CA ILE A 100 -6.91 1.50 3.94
C ILE A 100 -7.97 2.55 4.31
N ASP A 101 -9.22 2.34 3.91
CA ASP A 101 -10.31 3.26 4.20
C ASP A 101 -10.54 3.34 5.73
N ALA A 102 -10.43 2.21 6.43
CA ALA A 102 -10.54 2.15 7.89
C ALA A 102 -9.38 2.86 8.65
N LEU A 103 -8.27 3.17 7.98
CA LEU A 103 -7.16 3.93 8.56
C LEU A 103 -7.39 5.45 8.50
N THR A 104 -8.33 5.92 7.68
CA THR A 104 -8.63 7.36 7.57
C THR A 104 -9.66 7.80 8.62
N PRO A 105 -9.37 8.80 9.47
CA PRO A 105 -10.33 9.27 10.48
C PRO A 105 -11.58 9.99 9.92
N GLU A 106 -11.68 10.21 8.60
CA GLU A 106 -12.72 11.05 7.97
C GLU A 106 -13.90 10.27 7.37
N GLN A 107 -14.44 9.29 8.10
CA GLN A 107 -15.83 8.82 7.92
C GLN A 107 -16.64 8.77 9.23
N ALA A 108 -16.09 9.26 10.36
CA ALA A 108 -16.79 9.35 11.63
C ALA A 108 -17.61 10.66 11.81
N LYS A 109 -17.80 11.45 10.75
CA LYS A 109 -18.50 12.75 10.76
C LYS A 109 -19.37 13.00 9.50
N GLN A 110 -20.11 12.00 9.05
CA GLN A 110 -21.30 12.21 8.22
C GLN A 110 -22.48 11.46 8.84
#